data_AF-A0A9X3V664-F1
#
_entry.id   AF-A0A9X3V664-F1
#
_cell.length_a   1.000
_cell.length_b   1.000
_cell.length_c   1.000
_cell.angle_alpha   90.00
_cell.angle_beta   90.00
_cell.angle_gamma   90.00
#
_symmetry.space_group_name_H-M   'P 1'
#
loop_
_entity.id
_entity.type
_entity.pdbx_description
1 polymer ?
#
loop_
_entity_poly.entity_id
_entity_poly.type
_entity_poly.pdbx_seq_one_letter_code
_entity_poly.pdbx_strand_id
1 'polypeptide(L)'
;MVLGGKSGLRYLRENGLLSKGVVPLPDDRDKILHKWLNDHPRLGLPAPWVAEKWKDSDWAIAQICGRDGRLSMVQVKAIRELAKNHTPGEIYVRIGAEDVDQVKRVLDGKTYARIA
;
A
#
# COMPACT_ATOMS: atom_id res chain seq x y z
N MET A 1 -3.27 -17.62 -0.64
CA MET A 1 -1.86 -17.81 -1.02
C MET A 1 -0.99 -17.05 -0.03
N VAL A 2 -0.26 -17.76 0.83
CA VAL A 2 0.62 -17.16 1.84
C VAL A 2 1.93 -16.83 1.16
N LEU A 3 2.40 -15.58 1.28
CA LEU A 3 3.71 -15.21 0.75
C LEU A 3 4.79 -15.91 1.57
N GLY A 4 5.19 -17.10 1.11
CA GLY A 4 6.30 -17.89 1.65
C GLY A 4 7.70 -17.26 1.47
N GLY A 5 7.78 -15.94 1.32
CA GLY A 5 9.04 -15.22 1.22
C GLY A 5 9.74 -15.05 2.58
N LYS A 6 10.96 -14.49 2.56
CA LYS A 6 11.76 -14.16 3.76
C LYS A 6 10.96 -13.40 4.83
N SER A 7 10.07 -12.50 4.42
CA SER A 7 9.25 -11.68 5.32
C SER A 7 8.25 -12.52 6.12
N GLY A 8 7.59 -13.51 5.49
CA GLY A 8 6.65 -14.40 6.18
C GLY A 8 7.35 -15.27 7.21
N LEU A 9 8.51 -15.83 6.86
CA LEU A 9 9.33 -16.58 7.82
C LEU A 9 9.82 -15.74 9.00
N ARG A 10 10.21 -14.48 8.74
CA ARG A 10 10.66 -13.56 9.80
C ARG A 10 9.53 -13.30 10.79
N TYR A 11 8.33 -13.01 10.27
CA TYR A 11 7.16 -12.76 11.10
C TYR A 11 6.77 -13.95 11.98
N LEU A 12 6.75 -15.17 11.42
CA LEU A 12 6.47 -16.37 12.19
C LEU A 12 7.45 -16.55 13.36
N ARG A 13 8.73 -16.18 13.18
CA ARG A 13 9.73 -16.24 14.26
C ARG A 13 9.53 -15.16 15.31
N GLU A 14 9.23 -13.93 14.89
CA GLU A 14 8.99 -12.79 15.81
C GLU A 14 7.79 -13.04 16.73
N ASN A 15 6.83 -13.86 16.30
CA ASN A 15 5.61 -14.16 17.05
C ASN A 15 5.62 -15.55 17.71
N GLY A 16 6.79 -16.21 17.76
CA GLY A 16 6.95 -17.51 18.43
C GLY A 16 6.29 -18.70 17.71
N LEU A 17 5.82 -18.52 16.47
CA LEU A 17 5.18 -19.56 15.66
C LEU A 17 6.19 -20.48 14.98
N LEU A 18 7.45 -20.07 14.93
CA LEU A 18 8.53 -20.83 14.33
C LEU A 18 9.80 -20.68 15.17
N SER A 19 10.44 -21.80 15.49
CA SER A 19 11.72 -21.80 16.21
C SER A 19 12.81 -21.06 15.43
N LYS A 20 13.69 -20.35 16.14
CA LYS A 20 14.88 -19.71 15.54
C LYS A 20 15.71 -20.75 14.78
N GLY A 21 16.12 -20.41 13.56
CA GLY A 21 16.99 -21.26 12.73
C GLY A 21 16.29 -22.37 11.93
N VAL A 22 15.02 -22.68 12.20
CA VAL A 22 14.28 -23.70 11.43
C VAL A 22 13.72 -23.09 10.14
N VAL A 23 13.95 -23.74 9.01
CA VAL A 23 13.31 -23.42 7.72
C VAL A 23 12.20 -24.46 7.49
N PRO A 24 10.92 -24.11 7.67
CA PRO A 24 9.82 -25.05 7.49
C PRO A 24 9.63 -25.36 6.00
N LEU A 25 9.31 -26.62 5.73
CA LEU A 25 8.86 -27.08 4.42
C LEU A 25 7.59 -26.32 3.99
N PRO A 26 7.34 -26.19 2.69
CA PRO A 26 6.15 -25.49 2.18
C PRO A 26 4.85 -25.93 2.87
N ASP A 27 4.63 -27.24 3.01
CA ASP A 27 3.41 -27.80 3.59
C ASP A 27 3.25 -27.52 5.10
N ASP A 28 4.36 -27.41 5.83
CA ASP A 28 4.32 -27.12 7.26
C ASP A 28 3.95 -25.66 7.54
N ARG A 29 4.23 -24.76 6.60
CA ARG A 29 3.89 -23.34 6.74
C ARG A 29 2.40 -23.12 6.74
N ASP A 30 1.68 -23.80 5.85
CA ASP A 30 0.23 -23.69 5.76
C ASP A 30 -0.42 -24.26 7.02
N LYS A 31 0.09 -25.36 7.57
CA LYS A 31 -0.38 -25.90 8.85
C LYS A 31 -0.16 -24.94 10.02
N ILE A 32 1.02 -24.34 10.13
CA ILE A 32 1.36 -23.38 11.18
C ILE A 32 0.46 -22.14 11.07
N LEU A 33 0.25 -21.63 9.85
CA LEU A 33 -0.60 -20.48 9.64
C LEU A 33 -2.08 -20.80 9.90
N HIS A 34 -2.58 -21.93 9.41
CA HIS A 34 -3.96 -22.35 9.66
C HIS A 34 -4.24 -22.52 11.15
N LYS A 35 -3.31 -23.13 11.89
CA LYS A 35 -3.41 -23.24 13.35
C LYS A 35 -3.49 -21.85 13.99
N TRP A 36 -2.61 -20.93 13.61
CA TRP A 36 -2.62 -19.57 14.16
C TRP A 36 -3.90 -18.79 13.84
N LEU A 37 -4.40 -18.89 12.61
CA LEU A 37 -5.66 -18.26 12.18
C LEU A 37 -6.87 -18.82 12.94
N ASN A 38 -6.88 -20.12 13.23
CA ASN A 38 -7.92 -20.74 14.06
C ASN A 38 -7.84 -20.26 15.51
N ASP A 39 -6.63 -20.09 16.05
CA ASP A 39 -6.42 -19.57 17.40
C ASP A 39 -6.70 -18.05 17.50
N HIS A 40 -6.62 -17.32 16.37
CA HIS A 40 -6.76 -15.86 16.30
C HIS A 40 -7.73 -15.39 15.19
N PRO A 41 -9.02 -15.77 15.26
CA PRO A 41 -9.97 -15.59 14.16
C PRO A 41 -10.27 -14.11 13.82
N ARG A 42 -10.05 -13.19 14.76
CA ARG A 42 -10.29 -11.74 14.57
C ARG A 42 -9.07 -10.96 14.07
N LEU A 43 -7.89 -11.57 14.04
CA LEU A 43 -6.65 -10.88 13.64
C LEU A 43 -6.40 -10.94 12.13
N GLY A 44 -7.15 -11.75 11.38
CA GLY A 44 -6.98 -11.93 9.93
C GLY A 44 -5.60 -12.49 9.58
N LEU A 45 -5.25 -12.56 8.29
CA LEU A 45 -3.88 -12.89 7.88
C LEU A 45 -2.96 -11.72 8.27
N PRO A 46 -2.01 -11.90 9.19
CA PRO A 46 -1.15 -10.82 9.59
C PRO A 46 -0.18 -10.56 8.44
N ALA A 47 -0.29 -9.38 7.83
CA ALA A 47 0.74 -8.82 6.97
C ALA A 47 1.41 -7.59 7.64
N PRO A 48 1.97 -7.70 8.87
CA PRO A 48 2.51 -6.56 9.59
C PRO A 48 3.73 -5.96 8.90
N TRP A 49 4.40 -6.69 8.00
CA TRP A 49 5.40 -6.10 7.12
C TRP A 49 4.80 -5.06 6.15
N VAL A 50 3.53 -5.20 5.75
CA VAL A 50 2.80 -4.19 4.98
C VAL A 50 2.50 -2.98 5.86
N ALA A 51 2.05 -3.21 7.11
CA ALA A 51 1.78 -2.13 8.05
C ALA A 51 3.04 -1.32 8.39
N GLU A 52 4.17 -1.99 8.63
CA GLU A 52 5.47 -1.35 8.85
C GLU A 52 5.94 -0.60 7.60
N LYS A 53 5.83 -1.21 6.41
CA LYS A 53 6.17 -0.53 5.15
C LYS A 53 5.23 0.63 4.82
N TRP A 54 4.00 0.66 5.35
CA TRP A 54 3.08 1.79 5.17
C TRP A 54 3.53 3.06 5.95
N LYS A 55 4.46 2.91 6.90
CA LYS A 55 5.12 4.03 7.58
C LYS A 55 6.22 4.66 6.73
N ASP A 56 6.81 3.89 5.80
CA ASP A 56 7.73 4.40 4.80
C ASP A 56 6.95 5.19 3.75
N SER A 57 7.18 6.51 3.72
CA SER A 57 6.48 7.43 2.81
C SER A 57 6.71 7.09 1.35
N ASP A 58 7.94 6.72 0.97
CA ASP A 58 8.29 6.46 -0.43
C ASP A 58 7.62 5.17 -0.90
N TRP A 59 7.64 4.14 -0.05
CA TRP A 59 6.95 2.89 -0.33
C TRP A 59 5.44 3.10 -0.43
N ALA A 60 4.84 3.86 0.49
CA ALA A 60 3.41 4.18 0.47
C ALA A 60 3.03 4.98 -0.78
N ILE A 61 3.82 5.99 -1.17
CA ILE A 61 3.58 6.78 -2.38
C ILE A 61 3.66 5.89 -3.63
N ALA A 62 4.65 5.01 -3.73
CA ALA A 62 4.76 4.07 -4.84
C ALA A 62 3.54 3.15 -4.94
N GLN A 63 3.01 2.66 -3.82
CA GLN A 63 1.77 1.86 -3.82
C GLN A 63 0.52 2.68 -4.15
N ILE A 64 0.45 3.93 -3.69
CA ILE A 64 -0.69 4.81 -3.99
C ILE A 64 -0.71 5.17 -5.47
N CYS A 65 0.42 5.50 -6.08
CA CYS A 65 0.52 6.00 -7.45
C CYS A 65 0.70 4.88 -8.49
N GLY A 66 1.05 3.66 -8.11
CA GLY A 66 1.50 2.60 -9.02
C GLY A 66 0.40 1.79 -9.73
N ARG A 67 -0.88 2.12 -9.55
CA ARG A 67 -2.01 1.40 -10.17
C ARG A 67 -2.57 2.18 -11.36
N ASP A 68 -2.99 1.47 -12.41
CA ASP A 68 -3.64 2.08 -13.57
C ASP A 68 -4.85 2.93 -13.16
N GLY A 69 -5.03 4.06 -13.86
CA GLY A 69 -6.04 5.07 -13.56
C GLY A 69 -5.67 6.03 -12.42
N ARG A 70 -4.50 5.87 -11.78
CA ARG A 70 -4.04 6.78 -10.72
C ARG A 70 -3.03 7.80 -11.22
N LEU A 71 -3.01 8.94 -10.54
CA LEU A 71 -2.09 10.02 -10.81
C LEU A 71 -0.72 9.68 -10.20
N SER A 72 0.34 9.94 -10.96
CA SER A 72 1.70 9.89 -10.45
C SER A 72 1.96 11.01 -9.45
N MET A 73 3.02 10.85 -8.65
CA MET A 73 3.45 11.90 -7.72
C MET A 73 3.74 13.23 -8.43
N VAL A 74 4.35 13.16 -9.62
CA VAL A 74 4.64 14.34 -10.44
C VAL A 74 3.35 15.03 -10.90
N GLN A 75 2.37 14.26 -11.35
CA GLN A 75 1.07 14.79 -11.76
C GLN A 75 0.30 15.41 -10.59
N VAL A 76 0.32 14.79 -9.40
CA VAL A 76 -0.34 15.35 -8.20
C VAL A 76 0.28 16.70 -7.82
N LYS A 77 1.61 16.80 -7.82
CA LYS A 77 2.30 18.07 -7.55
C LYS A 77 1.98 19.11 -8.62
N ALA A 78 2.00 18.73 -9.88
CA ALA A 78 1.68 19.62 -10.99
C ALA A 78 0.23 20.13 -10.92
N ILE A 79 -0.74 19.28 -10.53
CA ILE A 79 -2.14 19.70 -10.31
C ILE A 79 -2.21 20.81 -9.25
N ARG A 80 -1.54 20.64 -8.11
CA ARG A 80 -1.56 21.62 -7.02
C ARG A 80 -0.89 22.94 -7.39
N GLU A 81 0.20 22.88 -8.15
CA GLU A 81 0.87 24.07 -8.67
C GLU A 81 0.01 24.80 -9.70
N LEU A 82 -0.59 24.07 -10.65
CA LEU A 82 -1.44 24.65 -11.68
C LEU A 82 -2.74 25.25 -11.12
N ALA A 83 -3.27 24.69 -10.03
CA ALA A 83 -4.48 25.20 -9.38
C ALA A 83 -4.35 26.62 -8.82
N LYS A 84 -3.13 27.15 -8.72
CA LYS A 84 -2.92 28.56 -8.37
C LYS A 84 -3.43 29.52 -9.46
N ASN A 85 -3.38 29.10 -10.73
CA ASN A 85 -3.65 29.96 -11.88
C ASN A 85 -4.66 29.38 -12.89
N HIS A 86 -5.10 28.13 -12.70
CA HIS A 86 -5.93 27.41 -13.66
C HIS A 86 -7.12 26.74 -13.00
N THR A 87 -8.19 26.60 -13.78
CA THR A 87 -9.39 25.88 -13.37
C THR A 87 -9.20 24.36 -13.42
N PRO A 88 -9.96 23.57 -12.64
CA PRO A 88 -9.86 22.10 -12.69
C PRO A 88 -10.06 21.50 -14.08
N GLY A 89 -10.89 22.13 -14.94
CA GLY A 89 -11.10 21.68 -16.32
C GLY A 89 -9.86 21.87 -17.20
N GLU A 90 -9.17 22.99 -17.09
CA GLU A 90 -7.92 23.23 -17.82
C GLU A 90 -6.79 22.32 -17.35
N ILE A 91 -6.73 22.07 -16.04
CA ILE A 91 -5.74 21.17 -15.43
C ILE A 91 -5.96 19.74 -15.90
N TYR A 92 -7.21 19.28 -15.95
CA TYR A 92 -7.57 17.95 -16.45
C TYR A 92 -7.01 17.72 -17.86
N VAL A 93 -7.24 18.66 -18.78
CA VAL A 93 -6.74 18.56 -20.17
C VAL A 93 -5.22 18.55 -20.24
N ARG A 94 -4.53 19.35 -19.42
CA ARG A 94 -3.07 19.46 -19.43
C ARG A 94 -2.35 18.26 -18.80
N ILE A 95 -2.90 17.71 -17.72
CA ILE A 95 -2.28 16.65 -16.92
C ILE A 95 -2.60 15.25 -17.49
N GLY A 96 -3.69 15.13 -18.26
CA GLY A 96 -4.20 13.83 -18.69
C GLY A 96 -4.77 13.04 -17.51
N ALA A 97 -5.46 13.71 -16.60
CA ALA A 97 -6.18 13.05 -15.53
C ALA A 97 -7.34 12.22 -16.09
N GLU A 98 -7.90 11.29 -15.30
CA GLU A 98 -9.01 10.44 -15.73
C GLU A 98 -10.29 11.26 -16.00
N ASP A 99 -10.60 12.17 -15.08
CA ASP A 99 -11.74 13.08 -15.17
C ASP A 99 -11.47 14.37 -14.35
N VAL A 100 -12.35 15.37 -14.51
CA VAL A 100 -12.25 16.65 -13.78
C VAL A 100 -12.46 16.47 -12.28
N ASP A 101 -13.23 15.47 -11.86
CA ASP A 101 -13.48 15.20 -10.43
C ASP A 101 -12.27 14.58 -9.74
N GLN A 102 -11.40 13.86 -10.46
CA GLN A 102 -10.13 13.35 -9.99
C GLN A 102 -9.21 14.52 -9.63
N VAL A 103 -9.19 15.56 -10.44
CA VAL A 103 -8.50 16.83 -10.15
C VAL A 103 -9.11 17.50 -8.92
N LYS A 104 -10.44 17.65 -8.85
CA LYS A 104 -11.10 18.25 -7.67
C LYS A 104 -10.80 17.49 -6.38
N ARG A 105 -10.82 16.15 -6.39
CA ARG A 105 -10.49 15.32 -5.22
C ARG A 105 -9.05 15.54 -4.73
N VAL A 106 -8.11 15.78 -5.63
CA VAL A 106 -6.72 16.14 -5.28
C VAL A 106 -6.66 17.51 -4.61
N LEU A 107 -7.38 18.50 -5.14
CA LEU A 107 -7.41 19.87 -4.61
C LEU A 107 -8.13 19.95 -3.26
N ASP A 108 -9.22 19.19 -3.09
CA ASP A 108 -9.95 19.05 -1.83
C ASP A 108 -9.17 18.28 -0.76
N GLY A 109 -8.01 17.70 -1.10
CA GLY A 109 -7.22 16.86 -0.20
C GLY A 109 -7.87 15.51 0.17
N LYS A 110 -8.97 15.13 -0.51
CA LYS A 110 -9.66 13.84 -0.30
C LYS A 110 -8.81 12.65 -0.76
N THR A 111 -7.94 12.87 -1.73
CA THR A 111 -7.02 11.86 -2.27
C THR A 111 -5.58 12.37 -2.24
N TYR A 112 -4.63 11.44 -2.24
CA TYR A 112 -3.18 11.74 -2.28
C TYR A 112 -2.69 12.66 -1.15
N ALA A 113 -3.35 12.64 0.02
CA ALA A 113 -3.01 13.49 1.17
C ALA A 113 -1.56 13.32 1.70
N ARG A 114 -0.93 12.18 1.41
CA ARG A 114 0.47 11.89 1.80
C ARG A 114 1.51 12.51 0.87
N ILE A 115 1.10 12.97 -0.30
CA ILE A 115 1.96 13.73 -1.20
C ILE A 115 1.86 15.18 -0.74
N ALA A 116 2.98 15.85 -0.48
CA ALA A 116 3.06 17.29 -0.19
C ALA A 116 3.31 18.07 -1.48
#